data_AF-A0A7S2D841-F1
#
_entry.id   AF-A0A7S2D841-F1
#
_cell.length_a   1.000
_cell.length_b   1.000
_cell.length_c   1.000
_cell.angle_alpha   90.00
_cell.angle_beta   90.00
_cell.angle_gamma   90.00
#
_symmetry.space_group_name_H-M   'P 1'
#
loop_
_entity.id
_entity.type
_entity.pdbx_description
1 polymer ?
#
loop_
_entity_poly.entity_id
_entity_poly.type
_entity_poly.pdbx_seq_one_letter_code
_entity_poly.pdbx_strand_id
1 'polypeptide(L)'
;VARGPHQLFLTVKIQDAHELPADSAAPFKVHISVGKDYTATTDASRPPPAKRTSQDVMKVCTRLHRMGMPVQDIAHVTGMQMAEVSMVIKQQSPASSKATAQALRQKEAAIRPTFNENVRILLPWTEDIMNESVSLELHDSHGRRVGSKVEVKLAEAVGKELHGPFGIMPGAAIQGVLSTKWFCLP
;
A
#
# COMPACT_ATOMS: atom_id res chain seq x y z
N VAL A 1 -3.31 39.66 16.56
CA VAL A 1 -3.08 38.21 16.79
C VAL A 1 -4.33 37.49 16.34
N ALA A 2 -4.28 36.79 15.20
CA ALA A 2 -5.44 36.09 14.67
C ALA A 2 -5.88 35.01 15.66
N ARG A 3 -7.00 35.26 16.36
CA ARG A 3 -7.72 34.24 17.16
C ARG A 3 -8.54 33.37 16.23
N GLY A 4 -7.89 32.79 15.23
CA GLY A 4 -8.46 31.72 14.42
C GLY A 4 -8.34 30.40 15.19
N PRO A 5 -9.23 29.42 14.98
CA PRO A 5 -9.07 28.10 15.57
C PRO A 5 -7.70 27.55 15.17
N HIS A 6 -6.90 27.12 16.14
CA HIS A 6 -5.68 26.38 15.85
C HIS A 6 -6.07 25.18 14.97
N GLN A 7 -5.39 25.02 13.85
CA GLN A 7 -5.67 23.91 12.95
C GLN A 7 -4.69 22.78 13.24
N LEU A 8 -5.23 21.58 13.41
CA LEU A 8 -4.43 20.36 13.52
C LEU A 8 -4.30 19.75 12.13
N PHE A 9 -3.07 19.47 11.73
CA PHE A 9 -2.74 18.85 10.47
C PHE A 9 -2.52 17.35 10.68
N LEU A 10 -3.51 16.54 10.33
CA LEU A 10 -3.40 15.08 10.34
C LEU A 10 -2.74 14.63 9.04
N THR A 11 -1.62 13.91 9.15
CA THR A 11 -0.94 13.25 8.02
C THR A 11 -0.97 11.75 8.22
N VAL A 12 -1.54 11.04 7.25
CA VAL A 12 -1.56 9.58 7.20
C VAL A 12 -0.72 9.12 6.01
N LYS A 13 0.43 8.52 6.29
CA LYS A 13 1.29 7.90 5.29
C LYS A 13 0.91 6.43 5.13
N ILE A 14 0.38 6.05 3.98
CA ILE A 14 0.03 4.67 3.66
C ILE A 14 1.10 4.10 2.74
N GLN A 15 1.75 3.01 3.15
CA GLN A 15 2.82 2.38 2.37
C GLN A 15 2.27 1.25 1.53
N ASP A 16 1.75 0.21 2.18
CA ASP A 16 1.20 -0.98 1.56
C ASP A 16 0.14 -1.65 2.46
N ALA A 17 -0.48 -2.71 1.95
CA ALA A 17 -1.24 -3.66 2.76
C ALA A 17 -0.79 -5.08 2.42
N HIS A 18 -0.85 -5.97 3.41
CA HIS A 18 -0.40 -7.36 3.28
C HIS A 18 -1.50 -8.34 3.71
N GLU A 19 -1.36 -9.58 3.24
CA GLU A 19 -2.22 -10.73 3.57
C GLU A 19 -3.71 -10.49 3.30
N LEU A 20 -4.03 -9.73 2.25
CA LEU A 20 -5.41 -9.50 1.84
C LEU A 20 -6.07 -10.78 1.32
N PRO A 21 -7.39 -10.95 1.54
CA PRO A 21 -8.14 -12.07 0.98
C PRO A 21 -8.02 -12.15 -0.55
N ALA A 22 -7.81 -13.36 -1.08
CA ALA A 22 -7.58 -13.59 -2.51
C ALA A 22 -8.81 -13.29 -3.39
N ASP A 23 -10.00 -13.22 -2.80
CA ASP A 23 -11.28 -12.86 -3.44
C ASP A 23 -11.49 -11.34 -3.55
N SER A 24 -10.63 -10.54 -2.93
CA SER A 24 -10.74 -9.09 -2.94
C SER A 24 -10.26 -8.51 -4.28
N ALA A 25 -11.02 -7.56 -4.83
CA ALA A 25 -10.75 -7.02 -6.15
C ALA A 25 -9.85 -5.78 -6.09
N ALA A 26 -8.62 -5.90 -6.61
CA ALA A 26 -7.73 -4.77 -6.83
C ALA A 26 -8.20 -3.91 -8.03
N PRO A 27 -7.87 -2.60 -8.07
CA PRO A 27 -7.07 -1.86 -7.10
C PRO A 27 -7.87 -1.45 -5.85
N PHE A 28 -7.15 -1.30 -4.74
CA PHE A 28 -7.71 -0.87 -3.47
C PHE A 28 -7.57 0.63 -3.25
N LYS A 29 -8.37 1.20 -2.35
CA LYS A 29 -8.21 2.56 -1.83
C LYS A 29 -8.32 2.53 -0.31
N VAL A 30 -7.55 3.37 0.38
CA VAL A 30 -7.73 3.60 1.81
C VAL A 30 -8.56 4.87 1.99
N HIS A 31 -9.68 4.74 2.68
CA HIS A 31 -10.52 5.84 3.11
C HIS A 31 -10.11 6.22 4.53
N ILE A 32 -9.77 7.50 4.72
CA ILE A 32 -9.41 8.09 5.99
C ILE A 32 -10.53 9.05 6.37
N SER A 33 -11.06 8.94 7.59
CA SER A 33 -12.03 9.91 8.10
C SER A 33 -11.83 10.25 9.56
N VAL A 34 -12.23 11.47 9.94
CA VAL A 34 -12.30 11.97 11.30
C VAL A 34 -13.68 12.58 11.50
N GLY A 35 -14.49 11.98 12.37
CA GLY A 35 -15.91 12.33 12.48
C GLY A 35 -16.67 12.13 11.16
N LYS A 36 -17.66 12.98 10.89
CA LYS A 36 -18.52 12.88 9.69
C LYS A 36 -18.03 13.72 8.50
N ASP A 37 -17.37 14.83 8.78
CA ASP A 37 -17.16 15.89 7.78
C ASP A 37 -15.76 15.88 7.16
N TYR A 38 -14.79 15.26 7.84
CA TYR A 38 -13.38 15.30 7.43
C TYR A 38 -12.99 13.95 6.86
N THR A 39 -12.98 13.87 5.53
CA THR A 39 -12.64 12.63 4.82
C THR A 39 -11.56 12.90 3.77
N ALA A 40 -10.73 11.91 3.53
CA ALA A 40 -9.81 11.88 2.42
C ALA A 40 -9.57 10.44 1.99
N THR A 41 -9.19 10.24 0.73
CA THR A 41 -9.04 8.91 0.14
C THR A 41 -7.73 8.87 -0.63
N THR A 42 -7.00 7.75 -0.52
CA THR A 42 -5.81 7.53 -1.35
C THR A 42 -6.19 7.37 -2.81
N ASP A 43 -5.20 7.52 -3.68
CA ASP A 43 -5.26 6.96 -5.02
C ASP A 43 -5.45 5.43 -4.98
N ALA A 44 -5.82 4.90 -6.14
CA ALA A 44 -5.89 3.46 -6.36
C ALA A 44 -4.51 2.81 -6.17
N SER A 45 -4.47 1.72 -5.40
CA SER A 45 -3.25 0.96 -5.13
C SER A 45 -2.60 0.45 -6.42
N ARG A 46 -1.29 0.29 -6.39
CA ARG A 46 -0.48 -0.18 -7.51
C ARG A 46 0.26 -1.45 -7.13
N PRO A 47 0.62 -2.31 -8.10
CA PRO A 47 1.54 -3.40 -7.83
C PRO A 47 2.87 -2.84 -7.28
N PRO A 48 3.57 -3.59 -6.43
CA PRO A 48 4.88 -3.18 -5.95
C PRO A 48 5.80 -2.84 -7.13
N PRO A 49 6.67 -1.83 -7.00
CA PRO A 49 7.66 -1.56 -8.03
C PRO A 49 8.49 -2.81 -8.25
N ALA A 50 8.51 -3.32 -9.49
CA ALA A 50 9.34 -4.46 -9.84
C ALA A 50 10.80 -4.14 -9.47
N LYS A 51 11.41 -4.97 -8.63
CA LYS A 51 12.84 -4.86 -8.35
C LYS A 51 13.56 -4.96 -9.70
N ARG A 52 14.32 -3.91 -10.05
CA ARG A 52 15.12 -3.92 -11.27
C ARG A 52 16.19 -4.99 -11.09
N THR A 53 15.95 -6.15 -11.67
CA THR A 53 16.98 -7.18 -11.81
C THR A 53 18.05 -6.60 -12.73
N SER A 54 19.33 -6.71 -12.36
CA SER A 54 20.40 -6.23 -13.23
C SER A 54 20.35 -6.96 -14.57
N GLN A 55 20.70 -6.27 -15.65
CA GLN A 55 20.67 -6.87 -16.99
C GLN A 55 21.55 -8.13 -17.07
N ASP A 56 22.64 -8.16 -16.31
CA ASP A 56 23.55 -9.30 -16.28
C ASP A 56 22.91 -10.51 -15.62
N VAL A 57 22.20 -10.33 -14.50
CA VAL A 57 21.44 -11.41 -13.87
C VAL A 57 20.33 -11.90 -14.81
N MET A 58 19.65 -11.00 -15.53
CA MET A 58 18.66 -11.41 -16.52
C MET A 58 19.27 -12.24 -17.66
N LYS A 59 20.46 -11.88 -18.15
CA LYS A 59 21.19 -12.64 -19.16
C LYS A 59 21.60 -14.01 -18.62
N VAL A 60 22.06 -14.10 -17.38
CA VAL A 60 22.43 -15.36 -16.72
C VAL A 60 21.21 -16.27 -16.59
N CYS A 61 20.10 -15.79 -16.03
CA CYS A 61 18.84 -16.57 -15.93
C CYS A 61 18.38 -17.09 -17.29
N THR A 62 18.42 -16.24 -18.31
CA THR A 62 18.05 -16.59 -19.68
C THR A 62 18.96 -17.68 -20.24
N ARG A 63 20.28 -17.54 -20.06
CA ARG A 63 21.27 -18.51 -20.54
C ARG A 63 21.10 -19.86 -19.86
N LEU A 64 20.95 -19.89 -18.54
CA LEU A 64 20.73 -21.12 -17.78
C LEU A 64 19.43 -21.81 -18.22
N HIS A 65 18.37 -21.04 -18.46
CA HIS A 65 17.12 -21.60 -18.96
C HIS A 65 17.25 -22.21 -20.36
N ARG A 66 17.98 -21.55 -21.28
CA ARG A 66 18.28 -22.10 -22.62
C ARG A 66 19.13 -23.38 -22.57
N MET A 67 19.88 -23.57 -21.50
CA MET A 67 20.63 -24.81 -21.24
C MET A 67 19.75 -25.94 -20.65
N GLY A 68 18.44 -25.72 -20.50
CA GLY A 68 17.50 -26.70 -19.98
C GLY A 68 17.43 -26.76 -18.45
N MET A 69 18.04 -25.81 -17.74
CA MET A 69 17.98 -25.77 -16.28
C MET A 69 16.55 -25.40 -15.81
N PRO A 70 15.97 -26.14 -14.83
CA PRO A 70 14.64 -25.82 -14.33
C PRO A 70 14.65 -24.53 -13.52
N VAL A 71 13.50 -23.85 -13.48
CA VAL A 71 13.36 -22.51 -12.86
C VAL A 71 13.74 -22.50 -11.38
N GLN A 72 13.47 -23.59 -10.66
CA GLN A 72 13.83 -23.74 -9.25
C GLN A 72 15.35 -23.72 -9.03
N ASP A 73 16.10 -24.41 -9.89
CA ASP A 73 17.57 -24.46 -9.80
C ASP A 73 18.18 -23.12 -10.20
N ILE A 74 17.62 -22.45 -11.21
CA ILE A 74 18.05 -21.10 -11.59
C ILE A 74 17.83 -20.12 -10.43
N ALA A 75 16.67 -20.20 -9.76
CA ALA A 75 16.37 -19.38 -8.59
C ALA A 75 17.36 -19.65 -7.45
N HIS A 76 17.68 -20.92 -7.20
CA HIS A 76 18.67 -21.30 -6.20
C HIS A 76 20.07 -20.75 -6.53
N VAL A 77 20.54 -20.90 -7.77
CA VAL A 77 21.88 -20.46 -8.21
C VAL A 77 22.01 -18.93 -8.21
N THR A 78 20.95 -18.22 -8.60
CA THR A 78 20.97 -16.75 -8.73
C THR A 78 20.57 -16.02 -7.45
N GLY A 79 20.07 -16.73 -6.44
CA GLY A 79 19.50 -16.15 -5.22
C GLY A 79 18.21 -15.37 -5.45
N MET A 80 17.57 -15.51 -6.62
CA MET A 80 16.31 -14.86 -6.97
C MET A 80 15.11 -15.68 -6.50
N GLN A 81 13.94 -15.06 -6.37
CA GLN A 81 12.71 -15.82 -6.15
C GLN A 81 12.28 -16.52 -7.45
N MET A 82 11.70 -17.72 -7.34
CA MET A 82 11.20 -18.48 -8.49
C MET A 82 10.22 -17.69 -9.37
N ALA A 83 9.41 -16.81 -8.76
CA ALA A 83 8.49 -15.92 -9.47
C ALA A 83 9.24 -14.90 -10.34
N GLU A 84 10.32 -14.30 -9.82
CA GLU A 84 11.15 -13.34 -10.54
C GLU A 84 11.86 -14.01 -11.71
N VAL A 85 12.45 -15.20 -11.50
CA VAL A 85 13.08 -15.98 -12.57
C VAL A 85 12.08 -16.35 -13.67
N SER A 86 10.89 -16.82 -13.29
CA SER A 86 9.81 -17.11 -14.24
C SER A 86 9.41 -15.88 -15.05
N MET A 87 9.40 -14.70 -14.42
CA MET A 87 9.13 -13.42 -15.08
C MET A 87 10.21 -13.06 -16.10
N VAL A 88 11.48 -13.18 -15.72
CA VAL A 88 12.63 -12.88 -16.59
C VAL A 88 12.62 -13.78 -17.83
N ILE A 89 12.38 -15.08 -17.64
CA ILE A 89 12.30 -16.04 -18.74
C ILE A 89 11.12 -15.71 -19.67
N LYS A 90 9.95 -15.39 -19.12
CA LYS A 90 8.76 -15.04 -19.91
C LYS A 90 8.96 -13.75 -20.72
N GLN A 91 9.58 -12.73 -20.14
CA GLN A 91 9.83 -11.44 -20.82
C GLN A 91 10.72 -11.56 -22.07
N GLN A 92 11.53 -12.62 -22.19
CA GLN A 92 12.38 -12.87 -23.36
C GLN A 92 11.64 -13.52 -24.54
N SER A 93 10.45 -14.08 -24.33
CA SER A 93 9.67 -14.65 -25.43
C SER A 93 9.06 -13.51 -26.25
N PRO A 94 9.32 -13.41 -27.57
CA PRO A 94 8.71 -12.38 -28.42
C PRO A 94 7.18 -12.48 -28.47
N ALA A 95 6.60 -13.63 -28.06
CA ALA A 95 5.17 -13.87 -27.95
C ALA A 95 4.59 -13.65 -26.54
N SER A 96 5.41 -13.29 -25.55
CA SER A 96 4.94 -12.92 -24.20
C SER A 96 4.17 -11.60 -24.28
N SER A 97 2.87 -11.75 -24.54
CA SER A 97 1.93 -10.66 -24.70
C SER A 97 1.98 -9.69 -23.51
N LYS A 98 1.85 -8.38 -23.81
CA LYS A 98 1.60 -7.33 -22.80
C LYS A 98 0.48 -7.74 -21.82
N ALA A 99 -0.49 -8.54 -22.29
CA ALA A 99 -1.58 -9.07 -21.50
C ALA A 99 -1.11 -10.03 -20.38
N THR A 100 -0.17 -10.94 -20.63
CA THR A 100 0.36 -11.84 -19.59
C THR A 100 1.10 -11.06 -18.50
N ALA A 101 1.90 -10.07 -18.90
CA ALA A 101 2.59 -9.20 -17.94
C ALA A 101 1.61 -8.33 -17.13
N GLN A 102 0.54 -7.84 -17.77
CA GLN A 102 -0.51 -7.09 -17.11
C GLN A 102 -1.30 -7.95 -16.12
N ALA A 103 -1.68 -9.18 -16.50
CA ALA A 103 -2.38 -10.11 -15.62
C ALA A 103 -1.55 -10.47 -14.37
N LEU A 104 -0.24 -10.68 -14.54
CA LEU A 104 0.67 -10.94 -13.42
C LEU A 104 0.74 -9.73 -12.48
N ARG A 105 0.88 -8.52 -13.04
CA ARG A 105 0.87 -7.27 -12.26
C ARG A 105 -0.43 -7.04 -11.53
N GLN A 106 -1.57 -7.35 -12.14
CA GLN A 106 -2.88 -7.26 -11.48
C GLN A 106 -2.98 -8.25 -10.32
N LYS A 107 -2.48 -9.48 -10.50
CA LYS A 107 -2.42 -10.48 -9.43
C LYS A 107 -1.50 -10.03 -8.28
N GLU A 108 -0.34 -9.45 -8.60
CA GLU A 108 0.56 -8.90 -7.57
C GLU A 108 -0.06 -7.70 -6.84
N ALA A 109 -0.77 -6.83 -7.55
CA ALA A 109 -1.50 -5.72 -6.94
C ALA A 109 -2.63 -6.20 -6.01
N ALA A 110 -3.22 -7.36 -6.27
CA ALA A 110 -4.21 -7.98 -5.38
C ALA A 110 -3.58 -8.52 -4.09
N ILE A 111 -2.41 -9.16 -4.18
CA ILE A 111 -1.75 -9.82 -3.05
C ILE A 111 -0.97 -8.82 -2.18
N ARG A 112 -0.30 -7.84 -2.81
CA ARG A 112 0.60 -6.88 -2.16
C ARG A 112 0.38 -5.47 -2.71
N PRO A 113 -0.80 -4.86 -2.51
CA PRO A 113 -1.04 -3.50 -2.98
C PRO A 113 -0.10 -2.51 -2.30
N THR A 114 0.45 -1.60 -3.10
CA THR A 114 1.27 -0.48 -2.62
C THR A 114 0.57 0.84 -2.92
N PHE A 115 0.68 1.77 -1.99
CA PHE A 115 0.11 3.11 -2.09
C PHE A 115 1.23 4.16 -2.13
N ASN A 116 2.16 4.08 -1.18
CA ASN A 116 3.27 5.05 -1.00
C ASN A 116 2.80 6.50 -1.02
N GLU A 117 1.67 6.77 -0.37
CA GLU A 117 0.96 8.05 -0.43
C GLU A 117 0.89 8.71 0.94
N ASN A 118 0.92 10.03 0.97
CA ASN A 118 0.66 10.82 2.17
C ASN A 118 -0.66 11.56 2.00
N VAL A 119 -1.68 11.11 2.73
CA VAL A 119 -2.97 11.79 2.80
C VAL A 119 -2.96 12.80 3.94
N ARG A 120 -3.51 13.99 3.69
CA ARG A 120 -3.48 15.10 4.64
C ARG A 120 -4.88 15.64 4.85
N ILE A 121 -5.26 15.81 6.11
CA ILE A 121 -6.56 16.35 6.51
C ILE A 121 -6.30 17.50 7.48
N LEU A 122 -6.90 18.65 7.18
CA LEU A 122 -6.87 19.82 8.06
C LEU A 122 -8.10 19.76 8.97
N LEU A 123 -7.86 19.73 10.28
CA LEU A 123 -8.91 19.59 11.29
C LEU A 123 -8.98 20.88 12.11
N PRO A 124 -10.18 21.42 12.39
CA PRO A 124 -10.31 22.47 13.40
C PRO A 124 -10.06 21.86 14.78
N TRP A 125 -9.34 22.57 15.65
CA TRP A 125 -9.16 22.12 17.02
C TRP A 125 -10.31 22.60 17.90
N THR A 126 -11.34 21.76 18.02
CA THR A 126 -12.49 21.93 18.92
C THR A 126 -12.58 20.75 19.89
N GLU A 127 -13.30 20.93 21.00
CA GLU A 127 -13.53 19.84 21.97
C GLU A 127 -14.22 18.63 21.32
N ASP A 128 -15.14 18.87 20.39
CA ASP A 128 -15.81 17.82 19.63
C ASP A 128 -14.81 16.97 18.83
N ILE A 129 -13.94 17.63 18.04
CA ILE A 129 -12.94 16.95 17.22
C ILE A 129 -11.92 16.19 18.07
N MET A 130 -11.54 16.71 19.24
CA MET A 130 -10.61 16.02 20.14
C MET A 130 -11.14 14.66 20.61
N ASN A 131 -12.46 14.51 20.73
CA ASN A 131 -13.13 13.28 21.16
C ASN A 131 -13.39 12.30 19.99
N GLU A 132 -13.19 12.74 18.75
CA GLU A 132 -13.34 11.91 17.55
C GLU A 132 -12.22 10.89 17.40
N SER A 133 -12.46 9.92 16.51
CA SER A 133 -11.47 8.90 16.14
C SER A 133 -11.06 9.09 14.69
N VAL A 134 -9.76 8.98 14.42
CA VAL A 134 -9.27 8.79 13.06
C VAL A 134 -9.57 7.36 12.67
N SER A 135 -10.18 7.20 11.51
CA SER A 135 -10.49 5.88 11.00
C SER A 135 -9.88 5.59 9.65
N LEU A 136 -9.51 4.33 9.45
CA LEU A 136 -8.93 3.80 8.24
C LEU A 136 -9.78 2.63 7.76
N GLU A 137 -10.29 2.72 6.54
CA GLU A 137 -11.04 1.65 5.87
C GLU A 137 -10.38 1.31 4.55
N LEU A 138 -10.13 0.03 4.28
CA LEU A 138 -9.66 -0.44 2.98
C LEU A 138 -10.88 -0.78 2.11
N HIS A 139 -10.95 -0.25 0.90
CA HIS A 139 -12.01 -0.55 -0.06
C HIS A 139 -11.43 -1.21 -1.32
N ASP A 140 -12.17 -2.16 -1.88
CA ASP A 140 -11.86 -2.81 -3.15
C ASP A 140 -12.26 -1.95 -4.36
N SER A 141 -12.00 -2.45 -5.57
CA SER A 141 -12.33 -1.75 -6.82
C SER A 141 -13.83 -1.52 -7.04
N HIS A 142 -14.69 -2.23 -6.31
CA HIS A 142 -16.14 -2.10 -6.34
C HIS A 142 -16.65 -1.20 -5.21
N GLY A 143 -15.76 -0.58 -4.42
CA GLY A 143 -16.10 0.24 -3.28
C GLY A 143 -16.53 -0.55 -2.04
N ARG A 144 -16.40 -1.88 -2.04
CA ARG A 144 -16.74 -2.73 -0.89
C ARG A 144 -15.60 -2.68 0.12
N ARG A 145 -15.94 -2.56 1.41
CA ARG A 145 -14.95 -2.56 2.49
C ARG A 145 -14.33 -3.96 2.63
N VAL A 146 -13.00 -4.00 2.69
CA VAL A 146 -12.18 -5.20 2.90
C VAL A 146 -11.76 -5.22 4.37
N GLY A 147 -12.41 -6.06 5.16
CA GLY A 147 -12.16 -6.19 6.60
C GLY A 147 -12.86 -5.17 7.47
N SER A 148 -12.36 -5.04 8.69
CA SER A 148 -12.85 -4.14 9.73
C SER A 148 -12.20 -2.76 9.62
N LYS A 149 -12.96 -1.75 10.03
CA LYS A 149 -12.50 -0.38 10.19
C LYS A 149 -11.49 -0.31 11.34
N VAL A 150 -10.34 0.31 11.11
CA VAL A 150 -9.39 0.64 12.19
C VAL A 150 -9.79 1.99 12.76
N GLU A 151 -9.90 2.09 14.08
CA GLU A 151 -10.18 3.34 14.77
C GLU A 151 -9.06 3.65 15.77
N VAL A 152 -8.57 4.88 15.70
CA VAL A 152 -7.54 5.42 16.59
C VAL A 152 -8.08 6.72 17.18
N LYS A 153 -8.13 6.84 18.50
CA LYS A 153 -8.59 8.08 19.14
C LYS A 153 -7.69 9.24 18.72
N LEU A 154 -8.27 10.35 18.26
CA LEU A 154 -7.48 11.49 17.80
C LEU A 154 -6.57 12.01 18.93
N ALA A 155 -7.08 12.07 20.16
CA ALA A 155 -6.33 12.44 21.35
C ALA A 155 -5.03 11.61 21.56
N GLU A 156 -5.01 10.33 21.16
CA GLU A 156 -3.83 9.48 21.28
C GLU A 156 -2.76 9.79 20.23
N ALA A 157 -3.19 10.29 19.07
CA ALA A 157 -2.33 10.65 17.95
C ALA A 157 -1.79 12.09 18.02
N VAL A 158 -2.38 12.95 18.86
CA VAL A 158 -1.99 14.36 18.97
C VAL A 158 -0.54 14.48 19.46
N GLY A 159 0.32 15.07 18.64
CA GLY A 159 1.75 15.26 18.93
C GLY A 159 2.59 13.99 18.89
N LYS A 160 2.06 12.87 18.39
CA LYS A 160 2.77 11.58 18.29
C LYS A 160 2.75 11.04 16.86
N GLU A 161 3.68 10.14 16.57
CA GLU A 161 3.66 9.31 15.38
C GLU A 161 3.27 7.89 15.79
N LEU A 162 2.17 7.40 15.24
CA LEU A 162 1.68 6.04 15.45
C LEU A 162 2.06 5.21 14.22
N HIS A 163 2.91 4.21 14.43
CA HIS A 163 3.38 3.32 13.38
C HIS A 163 2.50 2.07 13.33
N GLY A 164 2.06 1.71 12.12
CA GLY A 164 1.41 0.42 11.86
C GLY A 164 2.38 -0.75 12.04
N PRO A 165 1.88 -1.99 12.04
CA PRO A 165 0.71 -2.41 11.25
C PRO A 165 -0.64 -2.08 11.89
N PHE A 166 -1.58 -1.57 11.09
CA PHE A 166 -2.96 -1.34 11.47
C PHE A 166 -3.81 -2.54 11.01
N GLY A 167 -4.08 -3.47 11.93
CA GLY A 167 -4.80 -4.72 11.64
C GLY A 167 -6.24 -4.46 11.21
N ILE A 168 -6.62 -4.95 10.03
CA ILE A 168 -7.98 -4.85 9.48
C ILE A 168 -8.76 -6.16 9.59
N MET A 169 -8.07 -7.29 9.68
CA MET A 169 -8.63 -8.63 9.95
C MET A 169 -7.50 -9.57 10.40
N PRO A 170 -7.77 -10.80 10.87
CA PRO A 170 -6.71 -11.74 11.22
C PRO A 170 -5.74 -11.96 10.05
N GLY A 171 -4.44 -11.67 10.27
CA GLY A 171 -3.37 -11.75 9.27
C GLY A 171 -3.20 -10.48 8.42
N ALA A 172 -4.30 -9.85 8.01
CA ALA A 172 -4.23 -8.68 7.12
C ALA A 172 -4.11 -7.34 7.87
N ALA A 173 -3.17 -6.50 7.43
CA ALA A 173 -2.97 -5.17 7.99
C ALA A 173 -2.54 -4.14 6.96
N ILE A 174 -2.83 -2.88 7.27
CA ILE A 174 -2.35 -1.70 6.52
C ILE A 174 -1.04 -1.24 7.16
N GLN A 175 0.04 -1.18 6.38
CA GLN A 175 1.30 -0.61 6.82
C GLN A 175 1.32 0.89 6.57
N GLY A 176 1.53 1.67 7.63
CA GLY A 176 1.52 3.12 7.51
C GLY A 176 2.01 3.84 8.77
N VAL A 177 1.94 5.16 8.72
CA VAL A 177 2.22 6.05 9.85
C VAL A 177 1.13 7.10 9.93
N LEU A 178 0.55 7.27 11.11
CA LEU A 178 -0.40 8.32 11.42
C LEU A 178 0.32 9.34 12.30
N SER A 179 0.33 10.61 11.90
CA SER A 179 0.99 11.68 12.64
C SER A 179 0.16 12.95 12.61
N THR A 180 0.28 13.77 13.64
CA THR A 180 -0.39 15.07 13.71
C THR A 180 0.62 16.18 13.98
N LYS A 181 0.40 17.36 13.39
CA LYS A 181 1.20 18.55 13.64
C LYS A 181 0.30 19.77 13.77
N TRP A 182 0.66 20.69 14.65
CA TRP A 182 -0.03 21.98 14.72
C TRP A 182 0.34 22.82 13.50
N PHE A 183 -0.69 23.34 12.82
CA PHE A 183 -0.50 24.28 11.73
C PHE A 183 -0.28 25.67 12.31
N CYS A 184 0.95 26.16 12.24
CA CYS A 184 1.30 27.53 12.60
C CYS A 184 1.45 28.33 11.30
N LEU A 185 0.58 29.33 11.11
CA LEU A 185 0.81 30.34 10.08
C LEU A 185 2.05 31.18 10.49
N PRO A 186 2.98 31.43 9.57
CA PRO A 186 4.14 32.28 9.83
C PRO A 186 3.73 33.73 10.13
#